data_AF-A0AAW7X0Y3-F1
#
_entry.id   AF-A0AAW7X0Y3-F1
#
_cell.length_a   1.000
_cell.length_b   1.000
_cell.length_c   1.000
_cell.angle_alpha   90.00
_cell.angle_beta   90.00
_cell.angle_gamma   90.00
#
_symmetry.space_group_name_H-M   'P 1'
#
loop_
_entity.id
_entity.type
_entity.pdbx_description
1 polymer ?
#
loop_
_entity_poly.entity_id
_entity_poly.type
_entity_poly.pdbx_seq_one_letter_code
_entity_poly.pdbx_strand_id
1 'polypeptide(L)'
;MKMDASSLLPSSSLPSADVYTDLNSLQNIKNTENKDEALKKVAQQFESIFVNQMLKSMREANAVFEEDSLFNSQESNFYRDMHDQQLALTLSHGRGMGVADALYRQLSGQKYGNTEPVNTSVASYQASPVHAVPKYYSSDNISAAAPKGERSAMATSPDDFIQQMLPNVTKAAEKLGVEPEVLIAQAALETGWGEKVIADKNGQPSNNLFNIKAHNGWQGNAVTAETLEFANGKFEKEKAAFRQYGSIEESVNDYVSFIQGNPRYQDIATGTKTAEEYIQGITQAGYATDPAYANKVLSVLERVADKVKALSGNTSDNG
;
A
#
# COMPACT_ATOMS: atom_id res chain seq x y z
N MET A 1 -46.49 6.22 27.56
CA MET A 1 -46.23 6.03 26.13
C MET A 1 -44.72 5.93 25.95
N LYS A 2 -44.17 4.72 26.02
CA LYS A 2 -42.73 4.46 25.87
C LYS A 2 -42.52 4.07 24.41
N MET A 3 -41.75 4.86 23.66
CA MET A 3 -41.34 4.49 22.30
C MET A 3 -40.03 3.70 22.40
N ASP A 4 -40.10 2.44 22.00
CA ASP A 4 -38.96 1.53 21.83
C ASP A 4 -38.32 1.84 20.47
N ALA A 5 -37.03 2.21 20.49
CA ALA A 5 -36.24 2.55 19.30
C ALA A 5 -35.29 1.40 18.92
N SER A 6 -35.76 0.14 19.04
CA SER A 6 -35.01 -1.05 18.64
C SER A 6 -35.50 -1.60 17.30
N SER A 7 -35.32 -0.84 16.21
CA SER A 7 -35.31 -1.44 14.86
C SER A 7 -34.63 -0.52 13.86
N LEU A 8 -33.82 -1.10 12.97
CA LEU A 8 -33.20 -0.53 11.76
C LEU A 8 -31.72 -0.14 11.88
N LEU A 9 -30.84 -1.15 11.86
CA LEU A 9 -29.58 -1.05 11.12
C LEU A 9 -29.38 -2.35 10.32
N PRO A 10 -29.18 -2.28 8.99
CA PRO A 10 -28.84 -3.45 8.20
C PRO A 10 -27.38 -3.84 8.47
N SER A 11 -27.17 -5.09 8.87
CA SER A 11 -25.85 -5.71 8.96
C SER A 11 -25.29 -5.93 7.56
N SER A 12 -24.52 -4.97 7.05
CA SER A 12 -23.72 -5.14 5.84
C SER A 12 -22.41 -5.86 6.19
N SER A 13 -22.42 -7.19 6.09
CA SER A 13 -21.18 -7.98 6.03
C SER A 13 -20.44 -7.61 4.73
N LEU A 14 -19.23 -7.05 4.85
CA LEU A 14 -18.35 -6.82 3.70
C LEU A 14 -17.96 -8.19 3.10
N PRO A 15 -18.06 -8.37 1.76
CA PRO A 15 -17.60 -9.61 1.12
C PRO A 15 -16.08 -9.72 1.25
N SER A 16 -15.62 -10.91 1.65
CA SER A 16 -14.21 -11.27 1.75
C SER A 16 -13.48 -10.96 0.44
N ALA A 17 -12.33 -10.29 0.52
CA ALA A 17 -11.45 -10.10 -0.61
C ALA A 17 -10.85 -11.47 -0.98
N ASP A 18 -11.50 -12.15 -1.91
CA ASP A 18 -11.03 -13.43 -2.41
C ASP A 18 -9.77 -13.23 -3.26
N VAL A 19 -8.63 -13.58 -2.69
CA VAL A 19 -7.36 -13.68 -3.41
C VAL A 19 -7.32 -15.04 -4.08
N TYR A 20 -7.68 -15.08 -5.37
CA TYR A 20 -7.98 -16.34 -6.08
C TYR A 20 -6.77 -17.06 -6.71
N THR A 21 -5.54 -16.59 -6.46
CA THR A 21 -4.34 -17.43 -6.64
C THR A 21 -4.16 -18.43 -5.50
N ASP A 22 -4.95 -18.30 -4.43
CA ASP A 22 -4.94 -19.23 -3.30
C ASP A 22 -5.69 -20.51 -3.67
N LEU A 23 -4.95 -21.63 -3.72
CA LEU A 23 -5.50 -22.98 -3.87
C LEU A 23 -6.54 -23.32 -2.77
N ASN A 24 -6.54 -22.60 -1.65
CA ASN A 24 -7.54 -22.75 -0.58
C ASN A 24 -8.92 -22.21 -0.98
N SER A 25 -9.00 -21.21 -1.87
CA SER A 25 -10.28 -20.72 -2.39
C SER A 25 -11.05 -21.82 -3.16
N LEU A 26 -10.33 -22.68 -3.88
CA LEU A 26 -10.89 -23.86 -4.56
C LEU A 26 -11.38 -24.93 -3.57
N GLN A 27 -10.72 -25.05 -2.41
CA GLN A 27 -11.19 -25.95 -1.34
C GLN A 27 -12.49 -25.46 -0.72
N ASN A 28 -12.64 -24.14 -0.55
CA ASN A 28 -13.88 -23.53 -0.07
C ASN A 28 -15.03 -23.70 -1.09
N ILE A 29 -14.75 -23.58 -2.38
CA ILE A 29 -15.73 -23.82 -3.45
C ILE A 29 -16.13 -25.31 -3.50
N LYS A 30 -15.19 -26.23 -3.29
CA LYS A 30 -15.47 -27.68 -3.22
C LYS A 30 -16.41 -28.06 -2.08
N ASN A 31 -16.43 -27.29 -0.99
CA ASN A 31 -17.30 -27.51 0.17
C ASN A 31 -18.65 -26.79 0.07
N THR A 32 -18.94 -26.09 -1.04
CA THR A 32 -20.22 -25.40 -1.24
C THR A 32 -21.31 -26.43 -1.59
N GLU A 33 -22.42 -26.43 -0.84
CA GLU A 33 -23.56 -27.35 -1.08
C GLU A 33 -24.23 -27.12 -2.45
N ASN A 34 -24.18 -25.89 -2.96
CA ASN A 34 -24.71 -25.51 -4.26
C ASN A 34 -23.67 -25.71 -5.38
N LYS A 35 -23.76 -26.86 -6.06
CA LYS A 35 -22.89 -27.22 -7.20
C LYS A 35 -22.96 -26.22 -8.37
N ASP A 36 -24.10 -25.56 -8.55
CA ASP A 36 -24.32 -24.62 -9.64
C ASP A 36 -23.57 -23.30 -9.40
N GLU A 37 -23.64 -22.78 -8.17
CA GLU A 37 -22.90 -21.60 -7.75
C GLU A 37 -21.39 -21.87 -7.73
N ALA A 38 -20.98 -23.06 -7.29
CA ALA A 38 -19.59 -23.50 -7.33
C ALA A 38 -19.05 -23.52 -8.77
N LEU A 39 -19.83 -24.05 -9.72
CA LEU A 39 -19.44 -24.10 -11.13
C LEU A 39 -19.28 -22.71 -11.74
N LYS A 40 -20.17 -21.77 -11.40
CA LYS A 40 -20.08 -20.38 -11.86
C LYS A 40 -18.82 -19.69 -11.33
N LYS A 41 -18.50 -19.86 -10.04
CA LYS A 41 -17.28 -19.31 -9.43
C LYS A 41 -16.01 -19.87 -10.06
N VAL A 42 -15.97 -21.18 -10.33
CA VAL A 42 -14.83 -21.82 -11.02
C VAL A 42 -14.69 -21.30 -12.45
N ALA A 43 -15.80 -21.11 -13.17
CA ALA A 43 -15.76 -20.58 -14.53
C ALA A 43 -15.24 -19.12 -14.58
N GLN A 44 -15.61 -18.30 -13.60
CA GLN A 44 -15.08 -16.94 -13.43
C GLN A 44 -13.59 -16.95 -13.07
N GLN A 45 -13.17 -17.82 -12.15
CA GLN A 45 -11.76 -17.98 -11.83
C GLN A 45 -10.94 -18.40 -13.06
N PHE A 46 -11.46 -19.31 -13.86
CA PHE A 46 -10.80 -19.71 -15.11
C PHE A 46 -10.69 -18.53 -16.10
N GLU A 47 -11.74 -17.74 -16.26
CA GLU A 47 -11.70 -16.57 -17.14
C GLU A 47 -10.67 -15.53 -16.66
N SER A 48 -10.52 -15.31 -15.35
CA SER A 48 -9.49 -14.39 -14.84
C SER A 48 -8.06 -14.89 -15.11
N ILE A 49 -7.79 -16.20 -14.98
CA ILE A 49 -6.50 -16.80 -15.35
C ILE A 49 -6.26 -16.66 -16.85
N PHE A 50 -7.28 -16.94 -17.67
CA PHE A 50 -7.18 -16.83 -19.11
C PHE A 50 -6.89 -15.40 -19.57
N VAL A 51 -7.61 -14.41 -19.04
CA VAL A 51 -7.37 -12.98 -19.33
C VAL A 51 -5.98 -12.56 -18.89
N ASN A 52 -5.51 -13.01 -17.72
CA ASN A 52 -4.16 -12.72 -17.25
C ASN A 52 -3.09 -13.29 -18.20
N GLN A 53 -3.23 -14.54 -18.64
CA GLN A 53 -2.32 -15.16 -19.62
C GLN A 53 -2.35 -14.45 -20.97
N MET A 54 -3.52 -13.98 -21.40
CA MET A 54 -3.68 -13.20 -22.62
C MET A 54 -2.94 -11.86 -22.54
N LEU A 55 -3.16 -11.09 -21.46
CA LEU A 55 -2.48 -9.81 -21.24
C LEU A 55 -0.96 -9.99 -21.19
N LYS A 56 -0.51 -11.04 -20.50
CA LYS A 56 0.89 -11.41 -20.42
C LYS A 56 1.47 -11.76 -21.79
N SER A 57 0.78 -12.58 -22.60
CA SER A 57 1.24 -12.95 -23.95
C SER A 57 1.30 -11.74 -24.89
N MET A 58 0.32 -10.83 -24.84
CA MET A 58 0.32 -9.59 -25.62
C MET A 58 1.51 -8.70 -25.27
N ARG A 59 1.89 -8.69 -23.99
CA ARG A 59 2.99 -7.88 -23.47
C ARG A 59 4.35 -8.49 -23.75
N GLU A 60 4.50 -9.80 -23.60
CA GLU A 60 5.71 -10.53 -24.01
C GLU A 60 5.97 -10.37 -25.51
N ALA A 61 4.93 -10.37 -26.34
CA ALA A 61 5.05 -10.10 -27.78
C ALA A 61 5.50 -8.66 -28.09
N ASN A 62 5.14 -7.69 -27.25
CA ASN A 62 5.58 -6.28 -27.38
C ASN A 62 6.92 -5.99 -26.70
N ALA A 63 7.35 -6.83 -25.74
CA ALA A 63 8.60 -6.65 -24.99
C ALA A 63 9.84 -6.67 -25.89
N VAL A 64 9.79 -7.38 -27.02
CA VAL A 64 10.84 -7.42 -28.05
C VAL A 64 11.08 -6.03 -28.69
N PHE A 65 10.12 -5.11 -28.60
CA PHE A 65 10.26 -3.73 -29.09
C PHE A 65 10.58 -2.73 -27.96
N GLU A 66 10.68 -3.19 -26.70
CA GLU A 66 10.89 -2.37 -25.50
C GLU A 66 12.26 -2.61 -24.83
N GLU A 67 13.15 -3.42 -25.41
CA GLU A 67 14.47 -3.75 -24.82
C GLU A 67 15.38 -2.52 -24.61
N ASP A 68 15.29 -1.49 -25.46
CA ASP A 68 16.06 -0.22 -25.36
C ASP A 68 15.27 0.94 -24.71
N SER A 69 14.08 0.68 -24.17
CA SER A 69 13.24 1.73 -23.57
C SER A 69 13.67 2.03 -22.13
N LEU A 70 13.96 3.30 -21.83
CA LEU A 70 14.33 3.80 -20.50
C LEU A 70 13.29 3.52 -19.39
N PHE A 71 12.09 3.07 -19.77
CA PHE A 71 10.99 2.71 -18.86
C PHE A 71 10.84 1.20 -18.64
N ASN A 72 11.73 0.38 -19.22
CA ASN A 72 11.78 -1.07 -19.02
C ASN A 72 12.74 -1.39 -17.85
N SER A 73 12.22 -1.26 -16.63
CA SER A 73 12.92 -1.66 -15.40
C SER A 73 12.23 -2.87 -14.76
N GLN A 74 12.93 -3.59 -13.87
CA GLN A 74 12.36 -4.74 -13.16
C GLN A 74 11.15 -4.31 -12.30
N GLU A 75 11.18 -3.09 -11.78
CA GLU A 75 10.10 -2.45 -11.02
C GLU A 75 8.89 -2.17 -11.92
N SER A 76 9.11 -1.57 -13.10
CA SER A 76 8.06 -1.32 -14.11
C SER A 76 7.37 -2.62 -14.49
N ASN A 77 8.13 -3.70 -14.74
CA ASN A 77 7.58 -5.02 -15.07
C ASN A 77 6.76 -5.62 -13.92
N PHE A 78 7.21 -5.49 -12.67
CA PHE A 78 6.45 -5.95 -11.51
C PHE A 78 5.12 -5.20 -11.30
N TYR A 79 5.12 -3.87 -11.38
CA TYR A 79 3.91 -3.06 -11.27
C TYR A 79 2.91 -3.37 -12.38
N ARG A 80 3.45 -3.61 -13.57
CA ARG A 80 2.71 -3.95 -14.77
C ARG A 80 2.08 -5.35 -14.66
N ASP A 81 2.79 -6.31 -14.09
CA ASP A 81 2.26 -7.65 -13.78
C ASP A 81 1.15 -7.58 -12.72
N MET A 82 1.35 -6.82 -11.64
CA MET A 82 0.32 -6.64 -10.60
C MET A 82 -0.90 -5.89 -11.13
N HIS A 83 -0.69 -4.87 -11.96
CA HIS A 83 -1.76 -4.15 -12.65
C HIS A 83 -2.55 -5.08 -13.56
N ASP A 84 -1.89 -5.92 -14.35
CA ASP A 84 -2.52 -6.86 -15.27
C ASP A 84 -3.29 -7.96 -14.50
N GLN A 85 -2.85 -8.34 -13.29
CA GLN A 85 -3.60 -9.20 -12.39
C GLN A 85 -4.91 -8.54 -11.92
N GLN A 86 -4.87 -7.29 -11.46
CA GLN A 86 -6.07 -6.56 -11.02
C GLN A 86 -7.03 -6.27 -12.18
N LEU A 87 -6.49 -5.97 -13.36
CA LEU A 87 -7.26 -5.78 -14.57
C LEU A 87 -7.96 -7.07 -14.98
N ALA A 88 -7.25 -8.21 -14.98
CA ALA A 88 -7.83 -9.51 -15.29
C ALA A 88 -8.96 -9.89 -14.31
N LEU A 89 -8.78 -9.62 -13.02
CA LEU A 89 -9.82 -9.82 -12.00
C LEU A 89 -11.04 -8.94 -12.28
N THR A 90 -10.84 -7.64 -12.50
CA THR A 90 -11.94 -6.69 -12.72
C THR A 90 -12.72 -7.02 -14.00
N LEU A 91 -12.01 -7.36 -15.07
CA LEU A 91 -12.61 -7.74 -16.35
C LEU A 91 -13.43 -9.03 -16.23
N SER A 92 -12.97 -10.01 -15.46
CA SER A 92 -13.66 -11.28 -15.26
C SER A 92 -14.85 -11.21 -14.28
N HIS A 93 -14.81 -10.31 -13.29
CA HIS A 93 -15.94 -10.09 -12.36
C HIS A 93 -17.05 -9.20 -12.94
N GLY A 94 -16.73 -8.36 -13.94
CA GLY A 94 -17.68 -7.52 -14.65
C GLY A 94 -18.51 -8.28 -15.68
N ARG A 95 -18.78 -7.67 -16.84
CA ARG A 95 -19.48 -8.34 -17.96
C ARG A 95 -18.64 -9.41 -18.67
N GLY A 96 -17.37 -9.59 -18.28
CA GLY A 96 -16.50 -10.65 -18.79
C GLY A 96 -16.20 -10.55 -20.29
N MET A 97 -15.41 -11.50 -20.80
CA MET A 97 -15.36 -11.79 -22.24
C MET A 97 -16.40 -12.84 -22.63
N GLY A 98 -17.16 -13.37 -21.66
CA GLY A 98 -18.19 -14.39 -21.85
C GLY A 98 -17.64 -15.82 -21.89
N VAL A 99 -16.35 -16.00 -21.57
CA VAL A 99 -15.71 -17.33 -21.50
C VAL A 99 -16.20 -18.08 -20.27
N ALA A 100 -16.34 -17.38 -19.14
CA ALA A 100 -16.93 -17.94 -17.93
C ALA A 100 -18.36 -18.45 -18.20
N ASP A 101 -19.18 -17.66 -18.88
CA ASP A 101 -20.56 -18.06 -19.22
C ASP A 101 -20.60 -19.22 -20.20
N ALA A 102 -19.68 -19.28 -21.18
CA ALA A 102 -19.58 -20.39 -22.12
C ALA A 102 -19.18 -21.70 -21.43
N LEU A 103 -18.20 -21.65 -20.53
CA LEU A 103 -17.77 -22.79 -19.73
C LEU A 103 -18.85 -23.25 -18.77
N TYR A 104 -19.51 -22.31 -18.10
CA TYR A 104 -20.63 -22.60 -17.23
C TYR A 104 -21.75 -23.32 -17.99
N ARG A 105 -22.16 -22.83 -19.18
CA ARG A 105 -23.18 -23.49 -20.03
C ARG A 105 -22.78 -24.89 -20.48
N GLN A 106 -21.52 -25.07 -20.87
CA GLN A 106 -21.00 -26.36 -21.35
C GLN A 106 -20.93 -27.40 -20.22
N LEU A 107 -20.59 -26.97 -19.01
CA LEU A 107 -20.40 -27.84 -17.85
C LEU A 107 -21.68 -28.04 -17.02
N SER A 108 -22.63 -27.11 -17.06
CA SER A 108 -23.93 -27.24 -16.39
C SER A 108 -24.90 -28.19 -17.11
N GLY A 109 -24.53 -28.63 -18.32
CA GLY A 109 -25.30 -29.60 -19.09
C GLY A 109 -26.66 -29.09 -19.55
N GLN A 110 -26.88 -27.76 -19.56
CA GLN A 110 -28.07 -27.18 -20.18
C GLN A 110 -28.06 -27.50 -21.67
N LYS A 111 -28.85 -28.51 -22.05
CA LYS A 111 -29.22 -28.77 -23.43
C LYS A 111 -29.80 -27.49 -24.03
N TYR A 112 -29.35 -27.18 -25.24
CA TYR A 112 -29.88 -26.16 -26.15
C TYR A 112 -31.41 -26.03 -26.01
N GLY A 113 -31.89 -24.87 -25.57
CA GLY A 113 -33.32 -24.63 -25.39
C GLY A 113 -33.65 -23.20 -24.98
N ASN A 114 -33.79 -22.32 -25.97
CA ASN A 114 -34.47 -21.02 -25.96
C ASN A 114 -34.10 -19.99 -24.87
N THR A 115 -33.09 -19.18 -25.17
CA THR A 115 -33.22 -17.70 -25.19
C THR A 115 -32.17 -17.14 -26.16
N GLU A 116 -32.62 -16.37 -27.14
CA GLU A 116 -31.93 -15.51 -28.13
C GLU A 116 -30.40 -15.68 -28.32
N PRO A 117 -29.91 -15.86 -29.57
CA PRO A 117 -28.47 -15.87 -29.84
C PRO A 117 -27.86 -14.53 -29.41
N VAL A 118 -27.01 -14.55 -28.38
CA VAL A 118 -26.14 -13.41 -28.09
C VAL A 118 -25.24 -13.24 -29.31
N ASN A 119 -25.48 -12.18 -30.08
CA ASN A 119 -24.72 -11.85 -31.28
C ASN A 119 -23.29 -11.45 -30.88
N THR A 120 -22.40 -12.44 -30.81
CA THR A 120 -20.95 -12.31 -30.62
C THR A 120 -20.27 -11.83 -31.91
N SER A 121 -20.84 -10.82 -32.57
CA SER A 121 -20.12 -10.09 -33.62
C SER A 121 -19.27 -9.01 -33.00
N VAL A 122 -18.08 -8.80 -33.57
CA VAL A 122 -17.13 -7.74 -33.16
C VAL A 122 -17.79 -6.35 -33.16
N ALA A 123 -18.85 -6.16 -33.94
CA ALA A 123 -19.65 -4.94 -34.01
C ALA A 123 -20.40 -4.62 -32.71
N SER A 124 -20.81 -5.61 -31.90
CA SER A 124 -21.49 -5.35 -30.63
C SER A 124 -20.54 -4.85 -29.52
N TYR A 125 -19.25 -5.13 -29.64
CA TYR A 125 -18.20 -4.58 -28.77
C TYR A 125 -17.88 -3.11 -29.07
N GLN A 126 -17.96 -2.69 -30.35
CA GLN A 126 -17.73 -1.29 -30.74
C GLN A 126 -18.89 -0.34 -30.37
N ALA A 127 -20.09 -0.86 -30.16
CA ALA A 127 -21.29 -0.07 -29.84
C ALA A 127 -21.48 0.21 -28.33
N SER A 128 -20.60 -0.31 -27.46
CA SER A 128 -20.68 -0.05 -26.02
C SER A 128 -19.98 1.27 -25.68
N PRO A 129 -20.62 2.23 -25.00
CA PRO A 129 -19.96 3.46 -24.60
C PRO A 129 -18.81 3.11 -23.66
N VAL A 130 -17.58 3.39 -24.11
CA VAL A 130 -16.36 3.27 -23.33
C VAL A 130 -16.54 4.12 -22.08
N HIS A 131 -16.82 3.48 -20.95
CA HIS A 131 -16.72 4.16 -19.66
C HIS A 131 -15.23 4.37 -19.43
N ALA A 132 -14.82 5.63 -19.44
CA ALA A 132 -13.46 6.03 -19.14
C ALA A 132 -13.03 5.38 -17.82
N VAL A 133 -11.91 4.63 -17.88
CA VAL A 133 -11.19 4.19 -16.69
C VAL A 133 -10.97 5.41 -15.79
N PRO A 134 -11.35 5.36 -14.50
CA PRO A 134 -11.08 6.47 -13.60
C PRO A 134 -9.56 6.69 -13.53
N LYS A 135 -9.11 7.90 -13.83
CA LYS A 135 -7.70 8.32 -13.69
C LYS A 135 -7.32 8.26 -12.21
N TYR A 136 -6.84 7.12 -11.74
CA TYR A 136 -6.23 6.95 -10.42
C TYR A 136 -4.72 7.11 -10.50
N TYR A 137 -4.25 8.32 -10.82
CA TYR A 137 -2.90 8.77 -10.46
C TYR A 137 -3.02 10.23 -9.97
N SER A 138 -3.55 10.38 -8.77
CA SER A 138 -3.31 11.59 -7.96
C SER A 138 -2.24 11.23 -6.94
N SER A 139 -1.20 12.07 -6.90
CA SER A 139 0.03 11.99 -6.11
C SER A 139 -0.13 12.04 -4.59
N ASP A 140 -1.36 12.01 -4.07
CA ASP A 140 -1.66 12.40 -2.69
C ASP A 140 -1.66 11.22 -1.70
N ASN A 141 -1.39 9.99 -2.16
CA ASN A 141 -1.50 8.78 -1.33
C ASN A 141 -0.30 7.83 -1.42
N ILE A 142 0.93 8.35 -1.47
CA ILE A 142 2.13 7.57 -1.15
C ILE A 142 2.42 7.73 0.35
N SER A 143 1.60 7.10 1.18
CA SER A 143 1.88 6.99 2.62
C SER A 143 2.07 5.51 2.93
N ALA A 144 2.99 5.18 3.84
CA ALA A 144 2.99 3.86 4.45
C ALA A 144 1.62 3.60 5.12
N ALA A 145 1.37 2.38 5.57
CA ALA A 145 0.20 2.03 6.36
C ALA A 145 0.20 2.75 7.72
N ALA A 146 0.11 4.08 7.72
CA ALA A 146 0.17 4.92 8.89
C ALA A 146 -1.00 4.59 9.81
N PRO A 147 -0.79 4.52 11.13
CA PRO A 147 -1.84 4.30 12.10
C PRO A 147 -3.03 5.25 11.89
N LYS A 148 -4.24 4.69 11.99
CA LYS A 148 -5.52 5.39 11.98
C LYS A 148 -5.95 5.64 13.44
N GLY A 149 -5.87 6.89 13.85
CA GLY A 149 -6.28 7.42 15.16
C GLY A 149 -6.66 8.91 15.00
N GLU A 150 -6.90 9.62 16.12
CA GLU A 150 -6.94 11.09 16.06
C GLU A 150 -5.62 11.58 15.46
N ARG A 151 -5.68 12.58 14.58
CA ARG A 151 -4.52 13.10 13.84
C ARG A 151 -4.41 14.58 14.07
N SER A 152 -3.17 15.05 14.17
CA SER A 152 -2.86 16.48 14.25
C SER A 152 -1.77 16.80 13.25
N ALA A 153 -1.98 17.84 12.46
CA ALA A 153 -1.00 18.31 11.49
C ALA A 153 0.13 19.05 12.22
N MET A 154 1.36 18.57 12.07
CA MET A 154 2.56 19.25 12.59
C MET A 154 3.20 20.18 11.54
N ALA A 155 2.89 19.96 10.27
CA ALA A 155 3.34 20.79 9.16
C ALA A 155 2.18 21.10 8.22
N THR A 156 2.29 22.24 7.55
CA THR A 156 1.29 22.75 6.60
C THR A 156 1.64 22.46 5.14
N SER A 157 2.88 22.05 4.87
CA SER A 157 3.37 21.67 3.55
C SER A 157 4.63 20.80 3.65
N PRO A 158 5.03 20.10 2.56
CA PRO A 158 6.30 19.39 2.51
C PRO A 158 7.53 20.25 2.80
N ASP A 159 7.54 21.51 2.37
CA ASP A 159 8.70 22.40 2.56
C ASP A 159 8.81 22.85 4.02
N ASP A 160 7.68 23.18 4.65
CA ASP A 160 7.56 23.47 6.07
C ASP A 160 8.01 22.26 6.92
N PHE A 161 7.57 21.05 6.55
CA PHE A 161 8.01 19.81 7.20
C PHE A 161 9.53 19.61 7.13
N ILE A 162 10.14 19.80 5.95
CA ILE A 162 11.59 19.67 5.78
C ILE A 162 12.33 20.70 6.65
N GLN A 163 11.88 21.96 6.65
CA GLN A 163 12.52 23.03 7.44
C GLN A 163 12.46 22.77 8.95
N GLN A 164 11.33 22.25 9.44
CA GLN A 164 11.20 21.85 10.85
C GLN A 164 12.06 20.62 11.18
N MET A 165 12.17 19.66 10.27
CA MET A 165 12.88 18.40 10.51
C MET A 165 14.40 18.54 10.45
N LEU A 166 14.94 19.26 9.47
CA LEU A 166 16.38 19.39 9.22
C LEU A 166 17.21 19.62 10.49
N PRO A 167 16.96 20.64 11.33
CA PRO A 167 17.78 20.89 12.52
C PRO A 167 17.72 19.76 13.57
N ASN A 168 16.65 18.97 13.56
CA ASN A 168 16.45 17.86 14.50
C ASN A 168 17.11 16.56 14.03
N VAL A 169 17.21 16.35 12.71
CA VAL A 169 17.73 15.09 12.15
C VAL A 169 19.23 15.11 11.85
N THR A 170 19.87 16.26 11.69
CA THR A 170 21.30 16.32 11.27
C THR A 170 22.21 15.50 12.18
N LYS A 171 22.21 15.76 13.48
CA LYS A 171 23.04 15.02 14.46
C LYS A 171 22.62 13.55 14.61
N ALA A 172 21.36 13.24 14.36
CA ALA A 172 20.84 11.89 14.43
C ALA A 172 21.30 11.03 13.25
N ALA A 173 21.28 11.62 12.05
CA ALA A 173 21.76 11.01 10.83
C ALA A 173 23.27 10.72 10.90
N GLU A 174 24.05 11.66 11.44
CA GLU A 174 25.48 11.47 11.72
C GLU A 174 25.75 10.26 12.63
N LYS A 175 24.97 10.08 13.70
CA LYS A 175 25.11 8.93 14.61
C LYS A 175 24.80 7.60 13.93
N LEU A 176 23.88 7.59 12.96
CA LEU A 176 23.48 6.41 12.19
C LEU A 176 24.37 6.17 10.96
N GLY A 177 25.19 7.16 10.58
CA GLY A 177 26.06 7.10 9.41
C GLY A 177 25.32 7.24 8.08
N VAL A 178 24.26 8.05 8.04
CA VAL A 178 23.45 8.31 6.83
C VAL A 178 23.24 9.81 6.63
N GLU A 179 22.78 10.20 5.44
CA GLU A 179 22.40 11.58 5.16
C GLU A 179 21.10 11.99 5.89
N PRO A 180 20.94 13.26 6.34
CA PRO A 180 19.75 13.74 7.03
C PRO A 180 18.44 13.49 6.28
N GLU A 181 18.47 13.60 4.95
CA GLU A 181 17.36 13.41 4.05
C GLU A 181 16.74 12.01 4.17
N VAL A 182 17.52 10.99 4.54
CA VAL A 182 17.03 9.61 4.75
C VAL A 182 16.02 9.58 5.90
N LEU A 183 16.34 10.23 7.01
CA LEU A 183 15.47 10.30 8.18
C LEU A 183 14.23 11.15 7.90
N ILE A 184 14.38 12.24 7.14
CA ILE A 184 13.27 13.08 6.71
C ILE A 184 12.33 12.29 5.79
N ALA A 185 12.87 11.54 4.83
CA ALA A 185 12.09 10.75 3.90
C ALA A 185 11.29 9.66 4.60
N GLN A 186 11.91 8.96 5.55
CA GLN A 186 11.24 7.98 6.37
C GLN A 186 10.11 8.64 7.18
N ALA A 187 10.39 9.70 7.93
CA ALA A 187 9.36 10.41 8.70
C ALA A 187 8.23 10.99 7.83
N ALA A 188 8.55 11.49 6.63
CA ALA A 188 7.58 12.00 5.68
C ALA A 188 6.67 10.88 5.15
N LEU A 189 7.20 9.69 4.86
CA LEU A 189 6.39 8.55 4.45
C LEU A 189 5.45 8.09 5.59
N GLU A 190 5.99 8.01 6.81
CA GLU A 190 5.32 7.53 8.01
C GLU A 190 4.17 8.44 8.46
N THR A 191 4.35 9.76 8.31
CA THR A 191 3.40 10.76 8.78
C THR A 191 2.64 11.48 7.66
N GLY A 192 2.91 11.13 6.40
CA GLY A 192 2.41 11.87 5.26
C GLY A 192 2.84 13.34 5.31
N TRP A 193 4.15 13.59 5.34
CA TRP A 193 4.74 14.95 5.44
C TRP A 193 4.28 15.74 6.67
N GLY A 194 4.04 15.06 7.80
CA GLY A 194 3.60 15.68 9.06
C GLY A 194 2.10 15.93 9.16
N GLU A 195 1.30 15.63 8.14
CA GLU A 195 -0.16 15.85 8.14
C GLU A 195 -0.92 14.81 8.99
N LYS A 196 -0.36 13.61 9.14
CA LYS A 196 -1.05 12.43 9.70
C LYS A 196 -0.32 11.87 10.91
N VAL A 197 0.17 12.74 11.78
CA VAL A 197 0.80 12.33 13.05
C VAL A 197 -0.27 11.86 14.02
N ILE A 198 -0.05 10.72 14.66
CA ILE A 198 -0.95 10.17 15.68
C ILE A 198 -1.12 11.20 16.79
N ALA A 199 -2.34 11.44 17.25
CA ALA A 199 -2.67 12.31 18.36
C ALA A 199 -3.41 11.54 19.46
N ASP A 200 -3.26 12.00 20.69
CA ASP A 200 -4.05 11.50 21.81
C ASP A 200 -5.53 11.90 21.70
N LYS A 201 -6.36 11.40 22.61
CA LYS A 201 -7.81 11.69 22.69
C LYS A 201 -8.18 13.17 22.89
N ASN A 202 -7.20 14.03 23.16
CA ASN A 202 -7.39 15.47 23.34
C ASN A 202 -6.89 16.24 22.11
N GLY A 203 -6.53 15.54 21.02
CA GLY A 203 -5.93 16.12 19.82
C GLY A 203 -4.48 16.54 19.97
N GLN A 204 -3.79 16.20 21.07
CA GLN A 204 -2.37 16.53 21.23
C GLN A 204 -1.52 15.59 20.38
N PRO A 205 -0.65 16.10 19.49
CA PRO A 205 0.20 15.25 18.67
C PRO A 205 1.12 14.38 19.55
N SER A 206 1.32 13.14 19.14
CA SER A 206 2.27 12.23 19.78
C SER A 206 3.72 12.60 19.51
N ASN A 207 3.96 13.46 18.51
CA ASN A 207 5.28 13.75 17.93
C ASN A 207 6.02 12.49 17.44
N ASN A 208 5.35 11.33 17.32
CA ASN A 208 5.99 10.08 16.93
C ASN A 208 6.14 9.97 15.42
N LEU A 209 7.19 10.58 14.91
CA LEU A 209 7.47 10.75 13.49
C LEU A 209 7.83 9.45 12.77
N PHE A 210 8.25 8.44 13.51
CA PHE A 210 8.73 7.17 12.97
C PHE A 210 7.76 6.01 13.27
N ASN A 211 6.58 6.30 13.84
CA ASN A 211 5.57 5.31 14.23
C ASN A 211 6.14 4.18 15.12
N ILE A 212 7.04 4.51 16.06
CA ILE A 212 7.64 3.50 16.95
C ILE A 212 6.60 3.01 17.95
N LYS A 213 6.37 1.69 17.98
CA LYS A 213 5.45 1.05 18.93
C LYS A 213 6.00 1.11 20.36
N ALA A 214 5.08 1.24 21.32
CA ALA A 214 5.35 1.12 22.74
C ALA A 214 5.32 -0.37 23.13
N HIS A 215 6.49 -0.99 23.24
CA HIS A 215 6.66 -2.37 23.71
C HIS A 215 6.81 -2.43 25.24
N ASN A 216 6.87 -3.64 25.81
CA ASN A 216 6.90 -3.89 27.27
C ASN A 216 8.01 -3.17 28.08
N GLY A 217 9.02 -2.59 27.43
CA GLY A 217 10.08 -1.80 28.08
C GLY A 217 9.92 -0.28 28.02
N TRP A 218 8.90 0.23 27.32
CA TRP A 218 8.67 1.68 27.22
C TRP A 218 8.01 2.21 28.49
N GLN A 219 8.61 3.23 29.10
CA GLN A 219 8.14 3.84 30.36
C GLN A 219 7.50 5.22 30.16
N GLY A 220 7.61 5.79 28.96
CA GLY A 220 7.04 7.09 28.62
C GLY A 220 5.57 7.02 28.25
N ASN A 221 5.03 8.16 27.82
CA ASN A 221 3.65 8.26 27.36
C ASN A 221 3.43 7.43 26.09
N ALA A 222 2.20 6.95 25.90
CA ALA A 222 1.83 6.22 24.70
C ALA A 222 0.41 6.55 24.27
N VAL A 223 0.19 6.52 22.96
CA VAL A 223 -1.12 6.71 22.33
C VAL A 223 -1.51 5.42 21.61
N THR A 224 -2.75 4.98 21.78
CA THR A 224 -3.27 3.81 21.07
C THR A 224 -3.91 4.22 19.75
N ALA A 225 -3.51 3.57 18.66
CA ALA A 225 -4.10 3.78 17.34
C ALA A 225 -4.34 2.44 16.62
N GLU A 226 -5.28 2.42 15.66
CA GLU A 226 -5.45 1.28 14.77
C GLU A 226 -4.33 1.27 13.72
N THR A 227 -3.81 0.12 13.38
CA THR A 227 -2.73 -0.09 12.42
C THR A 227 -3.20 -1.06 11.36
N LEU A 228 -2.57 -1.04 10.20
CA LEU A 228 -2.80 -2.02 9.16
C LEU A 228 -1.53 -2.86 9.02
N GLU A 229 -1.56 -4.07 9.56
CA GLU A 229 -0.41 -4.98 9.57
C GLU A 229 -0.53 -5.98 8.42
N PHE A 230 0.60 -6.30 7.78
CA PHE A 230 0.64 -7.37 6.81
C PHE A 230 0.99 -8.68 7.51
N ALA A 231 -0.03 -9.53 7.71
CA ALA A 231 0.13 -10.82 8.37
C ALA A 231 -0.58 -11.90 7.54
N ASN A 232 0.06 -13.06 7.38
CA ASN A 232 -0.49 -14.20 6.63
C ASN A 232 -0.92 -13.86 5.18
N GLY A 233 -0.18 -12.98 4.50
CA GLY A 233 -0.45 -12.59 3.12
C GLY A 233 -1.61 -11.60 2.92
N LYS A 234 -2.19 -11.07 4.00
CA LYS A 234 -3.29 -10.09 3.96
C LYS A 234 -3.05 -8.95 4.94
N PHE A 235 -3.70 -7.82 4.67
CA PHE A 235 -3.69 -6.67 5.56
C PHE A 235 -4.79 -6.80 6.62
N GLU A 236 -4.42 -6.83 7.90
CA GLU A 236 -5.32 -6.90 9.03
C GLU A 236 -5.26 -5.62 9.87
N LYS A 237 -6.40 -5.22 10.45
CA LYS A 237 -6.43 -4.09 11.37
C LYS A 237 -6.12 -4.56 12.80
N GLU A 238 -5.15 -3.93 13.43
CA GLU A 238 -4.78 -4.22 14.82
C GLU A 238 -4.63 -2.93 15.63
N LYS A 239 -5.08 -2.91 16.89
CA LYS A 239 -4.79 -1.79 17.79
C LYS A 239 -3.39 -1.94 18.37
N ALA A 240 -2.55 -0.94 18.17
CA ALA A 240 -1.21 -0.89 18.75
C ALA A 240 -1.02 0.37 19.59
N ALA A 241 -0.19 0.27 20.62
CA ALA A 241 0.29 1.41 21.38
C ALA A 241 1.55 1.97 20.68
N PHE A 242 1.60 3.28 20.52
CA PHE A 242 2.70 4.03 19.94
C PHE A 242 3.29 4.95 21.00
N ARG A 243 4.61 5.11 21.00
CA ARG A 243 5.28 6.06 21.90
C ARG A 243 4.77 7.47 21.64
N GLN A 244 4.73 8.31 22.68
CA GLN A 244 4.42 9.73 22.60
C GLN A 244 5.55 10.51 23.24
N TYR A 245 5.96 11.58 22.56
CA TYR A 245 7.09 12.43 22.92
C TYR A 245 6.64 13.88 23.11
N GLY A 246 7.38 14.63 23.90
CA GLY A 246 7.16 16.06 24.12
C GLY A 246 7.62 16.93 22.95
N SER A 247 8.52 16.44 22.09
CA SER A 247 9.05 17.20 20.94
C SER A 247 9.51 16.32 19.77
N ILE A 248 9.73 16.96 18.61
CA ILE A 248 10.37 16.35 17.43
C ILE A 248 11.76 15.82 17.79
N GLU A 249 12.55 16.61 18.51
CA GLU A 249 13.91 16.24 18.93
C GLU A 249 13.90 14.95 19.78
N GLU A 250 12.96 14.82 20.72
CA GLU A 250 12.81 13.61 21.53
C GLU A 250 12.46 12.40 20.67
N SER A 251 11.52 12.54 19.72
CA SER A 251 11.18 11.45 18.79
C SER A 251 12.37 11.01 17.94
N VAL A 252 13.18 11.95 17.46
CA VAL A 252 14.35 11.65 16.62
C VAL A 252 15.46 10.99 17.45
N ASN A 253 15.72 11.48 18.66
CA ASN A 253 16.71 10.88 19.57
C ASN A 253 16.31 9.47 20.02
N ASP A 254 15.02 9.25 20.29
CA ASP A 254 14.51 7.92 20.64
C ASP A 254 14.57 6.96 19.44
N TYR A 255 14.33 7.44 18.21
CA TYR A 255 14.52 6.64 17.00
C TYR A 255 15.97 6.14 16.86
N VAL A 256 16.96 7.03 17.02
CA VAL A 256 18.38 6.62 17.00
C VAL A 256 18.67 5.60 18.09
N SER A 257 18.17 5.85 19.31
CA SER A 257 18.36 4.94 20.46
C SER A 257 17.69 3.58 20.22
N PHE A 258 16.53 3.55 19.57
CA PHE A 258 15.82 2.33 19.20
C PHE A 258 16.59 1.52 18.15
N ILE A 259 17.12 2.17 17.11
CA ILE A 259 17.92 1.51 16.09
C ILE A 259 19.24 0.99 16.68
N GLN A 260 19.96 1.79 17.46
CA GLN A 260 21.26 1.41 18.02
C GLN A 260 21.16 0.42 19.19
N GLY A 261 20.10 0.50 19.99
CA GLY A 261 19.92 -0.32 21.18
C GLY A 261 19.29 -1.69 20.92
N ASN A 262 18.73 -1.93 19.73
CA ASN A 262 18.06 -3.18 19.42
C ASN A 262 18.99 -4.13 18.63
N PRO A 263 19.31 -5.33 19.18
CA PRO A 263 20.19 -6.31 18.52
C PRO A 263 19.82 -6.64 17.08
N ARG A 264 18.53 -6.58 16.76
CA ARG A 264 17.97 -6.78 15.41
C ARG A 264 18.60 -5.87 14.34
N TYR A 265 19.02 -4.66 14.72
CA TYR A 265 19.52 -3.63 13.82
C TYR A 265 21.03 -3.44 13.90
N GLN A 266 21.77 -4.26 14.64
CA GLN A 266 23.20 -4.01 14.91
C GLN A 266 24.05 -3.88 13.66
N ASP A 267 23.78 -4.69 12.64
CA ASP A 267 24.50 -4.67 11.36
C ASP A 267 24.28 -3.34 10.61
N ILE A 268 23.15 -2.66 10.86
CA ILE A 268 22.77 -1.44 10.15
C ILE A 268 22.94 -0.16 10.99
N ALA A 269 23.17 -0.30 12.30
CA ALA A 269 23.03 0.78 13.27
C ALA A 269 24.22 1.74 13.35
N THR A 270 25.37 1.36 12.77
CA THR A 270 26.62 2.14 12.84
C THR A 270 27.42 2.04 11.55
N GLY A 271 28.31 3.01 11.32
CA GLY A 271 29.13 3.09 10.10
C GLY A 271 28.40 3.75 8.93
N THR A 272 29.17 4.35 8.03
CA THR A 272 28.67 5.07 6.85
C THR A 272 27.96 4.12 5.88
N LYS A 273 26.77 4.51 5.41
CA LYS A 273 25.95 3.75 4.47
C LYS A 273 25.32 4.65 3.43
N THR A 274 25.00 4.08 2.28
CA THR A 274 24.06 4.72 1.36
C THR A 274 22.63 4.66 1.94
N ALA A 275 21.75 5.48 1.37
CA ALA A 275 20.34 5.45 1.75
C ALA A 275 19.71 4.08 1.48
N GLU A 276 20.04 3.45 0.35
CA GLU A 276 19.57 2.14 -0.06
C GLU A 276 20.02 1.07 0.94
N GLU A 277 21.30 1.04 1.29
CA GLU A 277 21.86 0.08 2.24
C GLU A 277 21.17 0.20 3.62
N TYR A 278 21.00 1.42 4.11
CA TYR A 278 20.34 1.65 5.39
C TYR A 278 18.86 1.24 5.36
N ILE A 279 18.10 1.73 4.38
CA ILE A 279 16.65 1.50 4.29
C ILE A 279 16.33 0.04 4.00
N GLN A 280 17.05 -0.61 3.08
CA GLN A 280 16.89 -2.04 2.85
C GLN A 280 17.26 -2.84 4.10
N GLY A 281 18.34 -2.45 4.77
CA GLY A 281 18.81 -3.07 5.99
C GLY A 281 17.78 -3.06 7.13
N ILE A 282 17.20 -1.88 7.45
CA ILE A 282 16.15 -1.80 8.49
C ILE A 282 14.89 -2.56 8.10
N THR A 283 14.56 -2.58 6.80
CA THR A 283 13.38 -3.30 6.28
C THR A 283 13.56 -4.80 6.44
N GLN A 284 14.70 -5.35 6.00
CA GLN A 284 15.04 -6.77 6.13
C GLN A 284 15.11 -7.21 7.59
N ALA A 285 15.58 -6.32 8.46
CA ALA A 285 15.59 -6.53 9.91
C ALA A 285 14.17 -6.53 10.53
N GLY A 286 13.14 -6.14 9.77
CA GLY A 286 11.74 -6.19 10.20
C GLY A 286 11.26 -4.91 10.88
N TYR A 287 11.72 -3.75 10.42
CA TYR A 287 11.16 -2.45 10.81
C TYR A 287 9.73 -2.27 10.31
N ALA A 288 9.46 -2.70 9.07
CA ALA A 288 8.14 -2.68 8.44
C ALA A 288 7.80 -4.05 7.85
N THR A 289 6.52 -4.42 7.90
CA THR A 289 6.00 -5.67 7.33
C THR A 289 5.60 -5.55 5.86
N ASP A 290 5.52 -4.31 5.34
CA ASP A 290 5.22 -4.01 3.95
C ASP A 290 6.42 -4.35 3.04
N PRO A 291 6.29 -5.29 2.09
CA PRO A 291 7.40 -5.68 1.21
C PRO A 291 7.88 -4.54 0.29
N ALA A 292 7.06 -3.50 0.07
CA ALA A 292 7.43 -2.34 -0.74
C ALA A 292 7.97 -1.17 0.09
N TYR A 293 8.13 -1.33 1.41
CA TYR A 293 8.51 -0.23 2.31
C TYR A 293 9.79 0.48 1.87
N ALA A 294 10.85 -0.28 1.60
CA ALA A 294 12.14 0.29 1.21
C ALA A 294 12.02 1.18 -0.04
N ASN A 295 11.35 0.67 -1.08
CA ASN A 295 11.14 1.39 -2.33
C ASN A 295 10.31 2.67 -2.13
N LYS A 296 9.30 2.62 -1.24
CA LYS A 296 8.50 3.81 -0.91
C LYS A 296 9.36 4.88 -0.23
N VAL A 297 10.20 4.51 0.72
CA VAL A 297 11.09 5.49 1.39
C VAL A 297 12.07 6.08 0.40
N LEU A 298 12.69 5.27 -0.46
CA LEU A 298 13.63 5.75 -1.48
C LEU A 298 12.97 6.68 -2.50
N SER A 299 11.73 6.41 -2.92
CA SER A 299 10.98 7.34 -3.78
C SER A 299 10.64 8.66 -3.08
N VAL A 300 10.35 8.64 -1.78
CA VAL A 300 10.16 9.87 -1.01
C VAL A 300 11.49 10.62 -0.84
N LEU A 301 12.60 9.90 -0.70
CA LEU A 301 13.94 10.47 -0.57
C LEU A 301 14.33 11.31 -1.78
N GLU A 302 14.07 10.85 -3.00
CA GLU A 302 14.31 11.64 -4.21
C GLU A 302 13.60 13.00 -4.14
N ARG A 303 12.33 13.01 -3.72
CA ARG A 303 11.54 14.24 -3.55
C ARG A 303 12.07 15.14 -2.44
N VAL A 304 12.55 14.56 -1.34
CA VAL A 304 13.17 15.32 -0.24
C VAL A 304 14.46 15.97 -0.73
N ALA A 305 15.33 15.22 -1.41
CA ALA A 305 16.60 15.72 -1.93
C ALA A 305 16.40 16.89 -2.90
N ASP A 306 15.45 16.79 -3.83
CA ASP A 306 15.10 17.87 -4.74
C ASP A 306 14.64 19.14 -4.00
N LYS A 307 13.82 18.97 -2.96
CA LYS A 307 13.31 20.08 -2.15
C LYS A 307 14.39 20.72 -1.29
N VAL A 308 15.24 19.93 -0.64
CA VAL A 308 16.39 20.46 0.13
C VAL A 308 17.33 21.24 -0.79
N LYS A 309 17.61 20.71 -1.99
CA LYS A 309 18.39 21.42 -3.00
C LYS A 309 17.74 22.74 -3.42
N ALA A 310 16.44 22.75 -3.69
CA ALA A 310 15.72 23.98 -4.05
C ALA A 310 15.73 25.02 -2.91
N LEU A 311 15.54 24.58 -1.66
CA LEU A 311 15.57 25.45 -0.48
C LEU A 311 16.96 26.05 -0.25
N SER A 312 18.03 25.27 -0.44
CA SER A 312 19.42 25.73 -0.30
C SER A 312 19.88 26.65 -1.44
N GLY A 313 19.37 26.44 -2.66
CA GLY A 313 19.66 27.28 -3.82
C GLY A 313 19.01 28.67 -3.76
N ASN A 314 17.81 28.77 -3.19
CA ASN A 314 17.11 30.06 -3.03
C ASN A 314 17.76 30.98 -1.98
N THR A 315 18.62 30.47 -1.11
CA THR A 315 19.36 31.28 -0.13
C THR A 315 20.57 32.03 -0.71
N SER A 316 20.97 31.75 -1.96
CA SER A 316 22.17 32.35 -2.57
C SER A 316 21.91 33.54 -3.51
N ASP A 317 20.64 33.91 -3.77
CA ASP A 317 20.28 34.94 -4.76
C ASP A 317 19.64 36.21 -4.13
N ASN A 318 19.83 36.41 -2.82
CA ASN A 318 19.29 37.56 -2.06
C ASN A 318 20.37 38.31 -1.25
N GLY A 319 21.63 38.25 -1.68
CA GLY A 319 22.79 38.93 -1.08
C GLY A 319 23.31 40.08 -1.93
#